data_AF-A0A969DJ36-F1
#
_entry.id   AF-A0A969DJ36-F1
#
_cell.length_a   1.000
_cell.length_b   1.000
_cell.length_c   1.000
_cell.angle_alpha   90.00
_cell.angle_beta   90.00
_cell.angle_gamma   90.00
#
_symmetry.space_group_name_H-M   'P 1'
#
loop_
_entity.id
_entity.type
_entity.pdbx_description
1 polymer ?
#
loop_
_entity_poly.entity_id
_entity_poly.type
_entity_poly.pdbx_seq_one_letter_code
_entity_poly.pdbx_strand_id
1 'polypeptide(L)'
;EPGGIGRVYGEFLGIERRESQGVLRAIASVHGLLIERSHKVWSFSHLTFQEYLVAKYIIGNQEVEELVVRHLTDEYWLEIFKLVSELMSEFGKAEYLLLKIEEKIQDYICTPRLQTILYWVDEITIGSHSNINLVAKRAAALFIFILLAIACGFRHNFARTRHLIIDLLLIYNSDLAGLFDYTLVFITDIRQDFSLSLSLAKTVQELNLFNISSNLFDEINDLELTIAGDSNKIHEIEGDDIETIALRTWLSVLEVELDMIYFTPIESQFIDNLIYASKVMVLCKAVAREFTPKTWKQIENNMLKLIE
;
A
#
# COMPACT_ATOMS: atom_id res chain seq x y z
N GLU A 1 -10.45 -20.78 -32.03
CA GLU A 1 -9.31 -19.98 -31.53
C GLU A 1 -9.72 -18.51 -31.46
N PRO A 2 -9.57 -17.85 -30.30
CA PRO A 2 -9.81 -16.42 -30.17
C PRO A 2 -8.92 -15.68 -31.19
N GLY A 3 -9.46 -14.68 -31.87
CA GLY A 3 -8.81 -14.03 -33.01
C GLY A 3 -7.48 -13.37 -32.64
N GLY A 4 -6.36 -14.01 -32.98
CA GLY A 4 -5.03 -13.40 -32.86
C GLY A 4 -4.91 -12.11 -33.69
N ILE A 5 -3.92 -11.27 -33.37
CA ILE A 5 -3.70 -9.92 -33.94
C ILE A 5 -3.96 -9.85 -35.46
N GLY A 6 -3.53 -10.86 -36.23
CA GLY A 6 -3.72 -10.85 -37.68
C GLY A 6 -5.13 -11.13 -38.21
N ARG A 7 -6.02 -11.69 -37.40
CA ARG A 7 -7.46 -11.71 -37.73
C ARG A 7 -8.05 -10.31 -37.53
N VAL A 8 -7.82 -9.72 -36.36
CA VAL A 8 -8.32 -8.38 -36.02
C VAL A 8 -7.84 -7.33 -37.02
N TYR A 9 -6.57 -7.37 -37.42
CA TYR A 9 -6.02 -6.47 -38.43
C TYR A 9 -6.63 -6.68 -39.82
N GLY A 10 -6.91 -7.92 -40.21
CA GLY A 10 -7.56 -8.22 -41.49
C GLY A 10 -8.98 -7.68 -41.54
N GLU A 11 -9.75 -7.89 -40.47
CA GLU A 11 -11.11 -7.37 -40.31
C GLU A 11 -11.13 -5.84 -40.30
N PHE A 12 -10.23 -5.19 -39.55
CA PHE A 12 -10.14 -3.74 -39.48
C PHE A 12 -9.80 -3.08 -40.82
N LEU A 13 -8.88 -3.68 -41.59
CA LEU A 13 -8.47 -3.14 -42.90
C LEU A 13 -9.36 -3.60 -44.06
N GLY A 14 -10.30 -4.52 -43.82
CA GLY A 14 -11.13 -5.12 -44.88
C GLY A 14 -10.33 -5.96 -45.87
N ILE A 15 -9.20 -6.55 -45.45
CA ILE A 15 -8.28 -7.33 -46.30
C ILE A 15 -8.29 -8.81 -45.94
N GLU A 16 -7.90 -9.66 -46.89
CA GLU A 16 -7.84 -11.09 -46.64
C GLU A 16 -6.77 -11.46 -45.60
N ARG A 17 -6.99 -12.55 -44.87
CA ARG A 17 -6.08 -13.01 -43.80
C ARG A 17 -4.65 -13.29 -44.27
N ARG A 18 -4.44 -13.60 -45.57
CA ARG A 18 -3.09 -13.75 -46.15
C ARG A 18 -2.40 -12.41 -46.32
N GLU A 19 -3.13 -11.40 -46.77
CA GLU A 19 -2.62 -10.05 -46.96
C GLU A 19 -2.30 -9.39 -45.62
N SER A 20 -3.14 -9.61 -44.60
CA SER A 20 -2.88 -9.12 -43.24
C SER A 20 -1.57 -9.69 -42.67
N GLN A 21 -1.20 -10.93 -43.00
CA GLN A 21 0.10 -11.50 -42.60
C GLN A 21 1.30 -10.85 -43.31
N GLY A 22 1.14 -10.46 -44.58
CA GLY A 22 2.16 -9.69 -45.29
C GLY A 22 2.41 -8.33 -44.64
N VAL A 23 1.34 -7.64 -44.27
CA VAL A 23 1.40 -6.34 -43.57
C VAL A 23 2.06 -6.49 -42.20
N LEU A 24 1.68 -7.49 -41.40
CA LEU A 24 2.28 -7.71 -40.08
C LEU A 24 3.78 -8.03 -40.15
N ARG A 25 4.21 -8.79 -41.17
CA ARG A 25 5.64 -9.04 -41.44
C ARG A 25 6.39 -7.75 -41.77
N ALA A 26 5.79 -6.86 -42.57
CA ALA A 26 6.38 -5.57 -42.87
C ALA A 26 6.48 -4.67 -41.61
N ILE A 27 5.43 -4.62 -40.78
CA ILE A 27 5.44 -3.87 -39.51
C ILE A 27 6.54 -4.41 -38.57
N ALA A 28 6.66 -5.74 -38.48
CA ALA A 28 7.67 -6.39 -37.66
C ALA A 28 9.10 -6.11 -38.15
N SER A 29 9.35 -6.10 -39.47
CA SER A 29 10.69 -5.89 -40.01
C SER A 29 11.14 -4.42 -39.96
N VAL A 30 10.22 -3.46 -39.93
CA VAL A 30 10.54 -2.03 -40.01
C VAL A 30 10.50 -1.34 -38.65
N HIS A 31 9.49 -1.63 -37.82
CA HIS A 31 9.22 -0.82 -36.63
C HIS A 31 9.61 -1.52 -35.32
N GLY A 32 9.94 -2.81 -35.37
CA GLY A 32 10.19 -3.61 -34.16
C GLY A 32 8.99 -3.69 -33.21
N LEU A 33 7.80 -3.21 -33.61
CA LEU A 33 6.62 -3.08 -32.76
C LEU A 33 5.95 -4.44 -32.48
N LEU A 34 6.02 -5.34 -33.46
CA LEU A 34 5.47 -6.69 -33.41
C LEU A 34 6.58 -7.72 -33.68
N ILE A 35 6.44 -8.89 -33.05
CA ILE A 35 7.29 -10.06 -33.28
C ILE A 35 6.42 -11.29 -33.54
N GLU A 36 6.85 -12.15 -34.46
CA GLU A 36 6.23 -13.46 -34.69
C GLU A 36 6.78 -14.43 -33.63
N ARG A 37 5.93 -14.90 -32.69
CA ARG A 37 6.32 -15.81 -31.59
C ARG A 37 6.27 -17.28 -32.01
N SER A 38 5.37 -17.61 -32.92
CA SER A 38 5.26 -18.91 -33.58
C SER A 38 4.51 -18.72 -34.90
N HIS A 39 4.42 -19.77 -35.73
CA HIS A 39 3.85 -19.66 -37.07
C HIS A 39 2.48 -18.95 -37.06
N LYS A 40 2.42 -17.73 -37.62
CA LYS A 40 1.22 -16.88 -37.71
C LYS A 40 0.66 -16.35 -36.38
N VAL A 41 1.44 -16.47 -35.30
CA VAL A 41 1.12 -15.93 -33.98
C VAL A 41 2.01 -14.72 -33.71
N TRP A 42 1.36 -13.57 -33.55
CA TRP A 42 2.01 -12.28 -33.37
C TRP A 42 1.83 -11.78 -31.95
N SER A 43 2.82 -11.06 -31.45
CA SER A 43 2.75 -10.36 -30.16
C SER A 43 3.47 -9.02 -30.28
N PHE A 44 3.12 -8.06 -29.43
CA PHE A 44 3.93 -6.84 -29.34
C PHE A 44 5.31 -7.17 -28.77
N SER A 45 6.33 -6.54 -29.33
CA SER A 45 7.73 -6.76 -28.93
C SER A 45 8.06 -6.14 -27.58
N HIS A 46 7.34 -5.08 -27.19
CA HIS A 46 7.58 -4.35 -25.94
C HIS A 46 6.30 -4.24 -25.12
N LEU A 47 6.41 -4.51 -23.82
CA LEU A 47 5.32 -4.44 -22.86
C LEU A 47 4.74 -3.02 -22.75
N THR A 48 5.59 -2.00 -22.76
CA THR A 48 5.19 -0.58 -22.67
C THR A 48 4.18 -0.17 -23.75
N PHE A 49 4.32 -0.69 -24.98
CA PHE A 49 3.32 -0.43 -26.03
C PHE A 49 2.00 -1.14 -25.76
N GLN A 50 2.03 -2.35 -25.18
CA GLN A 50 0.83 -3.08 -24.79
C GLN A 50 0.07 -2.30 -23.71
N GLU A 51 0.76 -1.89 -22.65
CA GLU A 51 0.19 -1.13 -21.53
C GLU A 51 -0.41 0.20 -22.02
N TYR A 52 0.31 0.92 -22.90
CA TYR A 52 -0.19 2.17 -23.49
C TYR A 52 -1.44 1.97 -24.35
N LEU A 53 -1.46 0.94 -25.22
CA LEU A 53 -2.61 0.66 -26.06
C LEU A 53 -3.82 0.19 -25.24
N VAL A 54 -3.59 -0.57 -24.17
CA VAL A 54 -4.65 -0.95 -23.22
C VAL A 54 -5.20 0.29 -22.52
N ALA A 55 -4.35 1.20 -22.02
CA ALA A 55 -4.79 2.44 -21.40
C ALA A 55 -5.61 3.31 -22.38
N LYS A 56 -5.17 3.44 -23.64
CA LYS A 56 -5.92 4.14 -24.69
C LYS A 56 -7.27 3.48 -24.98
N TYR A 57 -7.32 2.15 -25.01
CA TYR A 57 -8.57 1.40 -25.21
C TYR A 57 -9.55 1.64 -24.06
N ILE A 58 -9.09 1.58 -22.81
CA ILE A 58 -9.93 1.81 -21.62
C ILE A 58 -10.57 3.19 -21.66
N ILE A 59 -9.79 4.23 -21.95
CA ILE A 59 -10.30 5.61 -22.04
C ILE A 59 -11.28 5.76 -23.20
N GLY A 60 -10.93 5.22 -24.38
CA GLY A 60 -11.76 5.31 -25.59
C GLY A 60 -13.12 4.63 -25.45
N ASN A 61 -13.19 3.54 -24.67
CA ASN A 61 -14.41 2.76 -24.44
C ASN A 61 -15.10 3.05 -23.10
N GLN A 62 -14.59 4.02 -22.32
CA GLN A 62 -15.15 4.40 -21.02
C GLN A 62 -15.15 3.26 -19.98
N GLU A 63 -14.15 2.36 -20.04
CA GLU A 63 -14.04 1.18 -19.17
C GLU A 63 -13.24 1.45 -17.88
N VAL A 64 -13.17 2.70 -17.43
CA VAL A 64 -12.38 3.10 -16.25
C VAL A 64 -12.89 2.41 -14.97
N GLU A 65 -14.21 2.29 -14.81
CA GLU A 65 -14.79 1.59 -13.66
C GLU A 65 -14.47 0.09 -13.68
N GLU A 66 -14.51 -0.52 -14.87
CA GLU A 66 -14.19 -1.94 -15.04
C GLU A 66 -12.71 -2.22 -14.77
N LEU A 67 -11.81 -1.32 -15.19
CA LEU A 67 -10.40 -1.36 -14.81
C LEU A 67 -10.23 -1.41 -13.30
N VAL A 68 -10.92 -0.50 -12.57
CA VAL A 68 -10.86 -0.45 -11.11
C VAL A 68 -11.43 -1.71 -10.47
N VAL A 69 -12.61 -2.17 -10.92
CA VAL A 69 -13.28 -3.34 -10.34
C VAL A 69 -12.48 -4.63 -10.53
N ARG A 70 -11.87 -4.83 -11.70
CA ARG A 70 -11.18 -6.09 -12.04
C ARG A 70 -9.71 -6.12 -11.68
N HIS A 71 -9.02 -4.97 -11.72
CA HIS A 71 -7.56 -4.95 -11.77
C HIS A 71 -6.90 -4.06 -10.71
N LEU A 72 -7.64 -3.40 -9.83
CA LEU A 72 -7.05 -2.46 -8.85
C LEU A 72 -5.98 -3.08 -7.96
N THR A 73 -6.09 -4.36 -7.62
CA THR A 73 -5.13 -5.08 -6.76
C THR A 73 -4.20 -6.00 -7.54
N ASP A 74 -4.20 -5.90 -8.87
CA ASP A 74 -3.32 -6.64 -9.76
C ASP A 74 -2.06 -5.82 -10.06
N GLU A 75 -0.92 -6.28 -9.54
CA GLU A 75 0.37 -5.59 -9.66
C GLU A 75 0.84 -5.41 -11.11
N TYR A 76 0.42 -6.30 -12.01
CA TYR A 76 0.79 -6.21 -13.43
C TYR A 76 0.06 -5.07 -14.15
N TRP A 77 -0.98 -4.49 -13.54
CA TRP A 77 -1.77 -3.41 -14.12
C TRP A 77 -1.38 -2.03 -13.61
N LEU A 78 -0.42 -1.91 -12.69
CA LEU A 78 -0.01 -0.64 -12.11
C LEU A 78 0.37 0.41 -13.18
N GLU A 79 1.15 0.01 -14.19
CA GLU A 79 1.52 0.93 -15.26
C GLU A 79 0.33 1.34 -16.11
N ILE A 80 -0.66 0.47 -16.30
CA ILE A 80 -1.92 0.81 -16.99
C ILE A 80 -2.71 1.84 -16.17
N PHE A 81 -2.81 1.70 -14.86
CA PHE A 81 -3.46 2.71 -14.00
C PHE A 81 -2.78 4.08 -14.10
N LYS A 82 -1.43 4.11 -14.03
CA LYS A 82 -0.65 5.35 -14.20
C LYS A 82 -0.88 5.98 -15.57
N LEU A 83 -0.81 5.18 -16.64
CA LEU A 83 -1.03 5.65 -18.01
C LEU A 83 -2.46 6.16 -18.22
N VAL A 84 -3.47 5.48 -17.66
CA VAL A 84 -4.86 5.94 -17.70
C VAL A 84 -4.99 7.28 -16.98
N SER A 85 -4.40 7.43 -15.79
CA SER A 85 -4.39 8.69 -15.04
C SER A 85 -3.74 9.84 -15.83
N GLU A 86 -2.56 9.59 -16.42
CA GLU A 86 -1.85 10.58 -17.23
C GLU A 86 -2.67 10.99 -18.46
N LEU A 87 -3.16 10.01 -19.23
CA LEU A 87 -3.94 10.26 -20.44
C LEU A 87 -5.29 10.94 -20.14
N MET A 88 -5.93 10.62 -19.02
CA MET A 88 -7.18 11.29 -18.61
C MET A 88 -6.94 12.73 -18.15
N SER A 89 -5.73 13.06 -17.70
CA SER A 89 -5.36 14.44 -17.35
C SER A 89 -5.42 15.35 -18.56
N GLU A 90 -5.09 14.86 -19.77
CA GLU A 90 -5.19 15.61 -21.02
C GLU A 90 -6.62 16.09 -21.33
N PHE A 91 -7.63 15.44 -20.74
CA PHE A 91 -9.04 15.74 -20.92
C PHE A 91 -9.71 16.32 -19.66
N GLY A 92 -8.93 16.68 -18.63
CA GLY A 92 -9.44 17.23 -17.36
C GLY A 92 -10.29 16.24 -16.55
N LYS A 93 -10.06 14.93 -16.69
CA LYS A 93 -10.87 13.86 -16.05
C LYS A 93 -10.08 12.94 -15.12
N ALA A 94 -8.84 13.26 -14.77
CA ALA A 94 -8.02 12.43 -13.89
C ALA A 94 -8.67 12.18 -12.51
N GLU A 95 -9.46 13.14 -12.01
CA GLU A 95 -10.20 13.01 -10.75
C GLU A 95 -11.18 11.83 -10.75
N TYR A 96 -11.79 11.52 -11.90
CA TYR A 96 -12.77 10.44 -12.01
C TYR A 96 -12.15 9.07 -11.70
N LEU A 97 -10.92 8.81 -12.18
CA LEU A 97 -10.22 7.56 -11.85
C LEU A 97 -9.96 7.44 -10.35
N LEU A 98 -9.45 8.50 -9.71
CA LEU A 98 -9.10 8.43 -8.29
C LEU A 98 -10.33 8.27 -7.39
N LEU A 99 -11.43 8.96 -7.72
CA LEU A 99 -12.71 8.79 -7.03
C LEU A 99 -13.24 7.36 -7.14
N LYS A 100 -13.04 6.70 -8.29
CA LYS A 100 -13.43 5.30 -8.46
C LYS A 100 -12.56 4.35 -7.66
N ILE A 101 -11.25 4.63 -7.55
CA ILE A 101 -10.37 3.87 -6.66
C ILE A 101 -10.79 4.06 -5.19
N GLU A 102 -11.12 5.28 -4.77
CA GLU A 102 -11.58 5.58 -3.40
C GLU A 102 -12.89 4.86 -3.07
N GLU A 103 -13.85 4.83 -3.99
CA GLU A 103 -15.09 4.05 -3.88
C GLU A 103 -14.77 2.56 -3.71
N LYS A 104 -13.90 2.01 -4.56
CA LYS A 104 -13.53 0.59 -4.53
C LYS A 104 -12.79 0.20 -3.24
N ILE A 105 -12.03 1.12 -2.65
CA ILE A 105 -11.31 0.89 -1.39
C ILE A 105 -12.29 0.53 -0.26
N GLN A 106 -13.50 1.09 -0.26
CA GLN A 106 -14.49 0.81 0.79
C GLN A 106 -14.91 -0.67 0.82
N ASP A 107 -14.84 -1.39 -0.31
CA ASP A 107 -15.10 -2.83 -0.37
C ASP A 107 -14.10 -3.64 0.49
N TYR A 108 -12.89 -3.11 0.71
CA TYR A 108 -11.88 -3.74 1.56
C TYR A 108 -12.06 -3.41 3.04
N ILE A 109 -12.90 -2.43 3.38
CA ILE A 109 -13.19 -2.00 4.76
C ILE A 109 -14.55 -2.57 5.21
N CYS A 110 -14.77 -3.85 4.93
CA CYS A 110 -16.07 -4.50 5.10
C CYS A 110 -16.24 -5.26 6.42
N THR A 111 -15.17 -5.47 7.21
CA THR A 111 -15.26 -6.16 8.50
C THR A 111 -15.29 -5.17 9.66
N PRO A 112 -16.08 -5.42 10.72
CA PRO A 112 -16.12 -4.56 11.90
C PRO A 112 -14.73 -4.33 12.50
N ARG A 113 -13.88 -5.37 12.52
CA ARG A 113 -12.51 -5.26 13.03
C ARG A 113 -11.65 -4.31 12.21
N LEU A 114 -11.69 -4.39 10.89
CA LEU A 114 -10.93 -3.47 10.04
C LEU A 114 -11.44 -2.03 10.19
N GLN A 115 -12.75 -1.84 10.36
CA GLN A 115 -13.32 -0.54 10.67
C GLN A 115 -12.81 0.00 12.01
N THR A 116 -12.79 -0.81 13.06
CA THR A 116 -12.23 -0.43 14.38
C THR A 116 -10.74 -0.09 14.27
N ILE A 117 -9.96 -0.87 13.52
CA ILE A 117 -8.53 -0.59 13.31
C ILE A 117 -8.35 0.74 12.58
N LEU A 118 -9.07 1.00 11.50
CA LEU A 118 -8.94 2.25 10.74
C LEU A 118 -9.48 3.47 11.49
N TYR A 119 -10.49 3.28 12.34
CA TYR A 119 -10.92 4.31 13.28
C TYR A 119 -9.81 4.64 14.28
N TRP A 120 -9.21 3.63 14.91
CA TRP A 120 -8.07 3.82 15.82
C TRP A 120 -6.87 4.48 15.11
N VAL A 121 -6.53 4.06 13.89
CA VAL A 121 -5.46 4.68 13.07
C VAL A 121 -5.74 6.16 12.84
N ASP A 122 -6.99 6.53 12.57
CA ASP A 122 -7.36 7.93 12.36
C ASP A 122 -7.27 8.72 13.66
N GLU A 123 -7.89 8.23 14.74
CA GLU A 123 -7.90 8.90 16.05
C GLU A 123 -6.51 9.11 16.62
N ILE A 124 -5.65 8.09 16.58
CA ILE A 124 -4.30 8.18 17.15
C ILE A 124 -3.37 9.11 16.36
N THR A 125 -3.70 9.40 15.10
CA THR A 125 -2.88 10.27 14.24
C THR A 125 -3.43 11.68 14.09
N ILE A 126 -4.75 11.87 14.25
CA ILE A 126 -5.39 13.18 14.28
C ILE A 126 -4.97 13.94 15.54
N GLY A 127 -4.69 15.24 15.38
CA GLY A 127 -4.28 16.10 16.49
C GLY A 127 -2.80 16.04 16.88
N SER A 128 -2.04 15.08 16.33
CA SER A 128 -0.59 15.02 16.54
C SER A 128 0.13 16.26 16.00
N HIS A 129 1.10 16.77 16.77
CA HIS A 129 1.87 17.98 16.42
C HIS A 129 2.95 17.77 15.35
N SER A 130 3.03 16.58 14.77
CA SER A 130 3.98 16.26 13.70
C SER A 130 3.72 17.04 12.42
N ASN A 131 4.82 17.47 11.77
CA ASN A 131 4.80 18.06 10.43
C ASN A 131 4.70 17.02 9.30
N ILE A 132 4.67 15.73 9.63
CA ILE A 132 4.57 14.64 8.66
C ILE A 132 3.16 14.58 8.07
N ASN A 133 3.07 14.27 6.77
CA ASN A 133 1.80 14.11 6.06
C ASN A 133 0.88 13.11 6.79
N LEU A 134 -0.42 13.41 6.86
CA LEU A 134 -1.37 12.59 7.61
C LEU A 134 -1.45 11.14 7.10
N VAL A 135 -1.36 10.92 5.78
CA VAL A 135 -1.32 9.56 5.19
C VAL A 135 -0.10 8.79 5.68
N ALA A 136 1.07 9.44 5.75
CA ALA A 136 2.27 8.82 6.30
C ALA A 136 2.14 8.50 7.79
N LYS A 137 1.48 9.37 8.57
CA LYS A 137 1.19 9.07 10.00
C LYS A 137 0.28 7.87 10.15
N ARG A 138 -0.80 7.79 9.35
CA ARG A 138 -1.72 6.64 9.34
C ARG A 138 -1.04 5.35 8.88
N ALA A 139 -0.22 5.43 7.84
CA ALA A 139 0.61 4.32 7.40
C ALA A 139 1.58 3.86 8.50
N ALA A 140 2.18 4.80 9.24
CA ALA A 140 3.05 4.48 10.35
C ALA A 140 2.32 3.84 11.54
N ALA A 141 1.12 4.32 11.88
CA ALA A 141 0.25 3.70 12.88
C ALA A 141 -0.10 2.25 12.50
N LEU A 142 -0.48 2.01 11.24
CA LEU A 142 -0.72 0.66 10.72
C LEU A 142 0.53 -0.23 10.80
N PHE A 143 1.71 0.31 10.48
CA PHE A 143 2.96 -0.45 10.58
C PHE A 143 3.20 -0.94 12.00
N ILE A 144 3.10 -0.03 12.97
CA ILE A 144 3.29 -0.34 14.40
C ILE A 144 2.21 -1.33 14.88
N PHE A 145 0.95 -1.13 14.50
CA PHE A 145 -0.13 -2.06 14.80
C PHE A 145 0.18 -3.49 14.31
N ILE A 146 0.67 -3.61 13.08
CA ILE A 146 1.05 -4.91 12.51
C ILE A 146 2.24 -5.53 13.27
N LEU A 147 3.23 -4.73 13.68
CA LEU A 147 4.33 -5.22 14.51
C LEU A 147 3.85 -5.74 15.86
N LEU A 148 2.95 -5.01 16.52
CA LEU A 148 2.31 -5.45 17.77
C LEU A 148 1.51 -6.74 17.58
N ALA A 149 0.82 -6.87 16.44
CA ALA A 149 0.07 -8.08 16.15
C ALA A 149 0.95 -9.32 16.02
N ILE A 150 2.08 -9.19 15.33
CA ILE A 150 3.08 -10.26 15.24
C ILE A 150 3.66 -10.56 16.63
N ALA A 151 3.94 -9.52 17.41
CA ALA A 151 4.39 -9.62 18.78
C ALA A 151 3.34 -10.16 19.76
N CYS A 152 2.08 -10.32 19.38
CA CYS A 152 1.11 -11.09 20.16
C CYS A 152 1.11 -12.59 19.79
N GLY A 153 2.01 -13.02 18.89
CA GLY A 153 2.14 -14.42 18.46
C GLY A 153 1.31 -14.76 17.23
N PHE A 154 0.86 -13.74 16.50
CA PHE A 154 0.07 -13.94 15.32
C PHE A 154 0.95 -14.37 14.13
N ARG A 155 0.75 -15.60 13.65
CA ARG A 155 1.62 -16.26 12.66
C ARG A 155 1.19 -16.06 11.20
N HIS A 156 0.33 -15.10 10.87
CA HIS A 156 0.15 -14.75 9.45
C HIS A 156 1.34 -13.98 8.93
N ASN A 157 1.63 -14.21 7.65
CA ASN A 157 2.73 -13.56 6.98
C ASN A 157 2.34 -12.14 6.58
N PHE A 158 2.61 -11.17 7.46
CA PHE A 158 2.47 -9.75 7.16
C PHE A 158 3.66 -9.16 6.39
N ALA A 159 4.58 -9.97 5.85
CA ALA A 159 5.72 -9.43 5.11
C ALA A 159 5.27 -8.55 3.93
N ARG A 160 4.22 -8.98 3.21
CA ARG A 160 3.61 -8.21 2.13
C ARG A 160 3.03 -6.89 2.64
N THR A 161 2.19 -6.94 3.67
CA THR A 161 1.60 -5.76 4.30
C THR A 161 2.65 -4.73 4.69
N ARG A 162 3.69 -5.17 5.39
CA ARG A 162 4.77 -4.27 5.84
C ARG A 162 5.54 -3.65 4.68
N HIS A 163 5.82 -4.41 3.62
CA HIS A 163 6.43 -3.88 2.39
C HIS A 163 5.54 -2.83 1.72
N LEU A 164 4.24 -3.11 1.60
CA LEU A 164 3.29 -2.17 1.00
C LEU A 164 3.19 -0.86 1.80
N ILE A 165 3.25 -0.94 3.13
CA ILE A 165 3.27 0.25 4.00
C ILE A 165 4.54 1.06 3.77
N ILE A 166 5.72 0.41 3.72
CA ILE A 166 6.99 1.10 3.46
C ILE A 166 6.99 1.75 2.08
N ASP A 167 6.50 1.05 1.05
CA ASP A 167 6.36 1.60 -0.29
C ASP A 167 5.48 2.86 -0.31
N LEU A 168 4.39 2.87 0.46
CA LEU A 168 3.53 4.04 0.59
C LEU A 168 4.23 5.17 1.36
N LEU A 169 4.92 4.83 2.46
CA LEU A 169 5.70 5.78 3.25
C LEU A 169 6.81 6.44 2.42
N LEU A 170 7.51 5.69 1.57
CA LEU A 170 8.57 6.21 0.70
C LEU A 170 8.10 7.37 -0.19
N ILE A 171 6.82 7.37 -0.59
CA ILE A 171 6.25 8.44 -1.42
C ILE A 171 6.07 9.74 -0.61
N TYR A 172 5.80 9.63 0.70
CA TYR A 172 5.46 10.76 1.56
C TYR A 172 6.60 11.24 2.46
N ASN A 173 7.42 10.33 2.96
CA ASN A 173 8.51 10.60 3.89
C ASN A 173 9.57 9.47 3.80
N SER A 174 10.62 9.70 3.02
CA SER A 174 11.70 8.73 2.81
C SER A 174 12.48 8.39 4.08
N ASP A 175 12.63 9.36 4.99
CA ASP A 175 13.40 9.17 6.22
C ASP A 175 12.66 8.23 7.18
N LEU A 176 11.36 8.46 7.38
CA LEU A 176 10.51 7.57 8.17
C LEU A 176 10.42 6.17 7.55
N ALA A 177 10.31 6.08 6.23
CA ALA A 177 10.33 4.80 5.53
C ALA A 177 11.63 4.03 5.77
N GLY A 178 12.79 4.71 5.71
CA GLY A 178 14.09 4.10 5.97
C GLY A 178 14.24 3.60 7.41
N LEU A 179 13.72 4.34 8.39
CA LEU A 179 13.68 3.90 9.80
C LEU A 179 12.86 2.62 9.95
N PHE A 180 11.71 2.53 9.29
CA PHE A 180 10.81 1.38 9.38
C PHE A 180 11.33 0.17 8.59
N ASP A 181 12.01 0.40 7.46
CA ASP A 181 12.68 -0.66 6.70
C ASP A 181 13.84 -1.26 7.48
N TYR A 182 14.68 -0.42 8.11
CA TYR A 182 15.70 -0.90 9.05
C TYR A 182 15.06 -1.76 10.15
N THR A 183 13.95 -1.29 10.72
CA THR A 183 13.20 -2.03 11.74
C THR A 183 12.75 -3.41 11.24
N LEU A 184 12.33 -3.56 9.97
CA LEU A 184 11.95 -4.87 9.41
C LEU A 184 13.09 -5.86 9.25
N VAL A 185 14.30 -5.39 8.94
CA VAL A 185 15.47 -6.28 8.76
C VAL A 185 15.81 -7.00 10.07
N PHE A 186 15.56 -6.36 11.20
CA PHE A 186 15.87 -6.89 12.52
C PHE A 186 14.64 -7.45 13.27
N ILE A 187 13.42 -6.98 12.99
CA ILE A 187 12.21 -7.39 13.70
C ILE A 187 11.40 -8.43 12.92
N THR A 188 11.43 -9.67 13.41
CA THR A 188 10.30 -10.60 13.23
C THR A 188 9.28 -10.49 14.36
N ASP A 189 9.62 -9.94 15.53
CA ASP A 189 8.75 -9.81 16.71
C ASP A 189 9.29 -8.70 17.65
N ILE A 190 8.48 -7.70 18.04
CA ILE A 190 8.90 -6.63 18.99
C ILE A 190 9.29 -7.21 20.36
N ARG A 191 8.78 -8.40 20.71
CA ARG A 191 9.23 -9.11 21.91
C ARG A 191 10.72 -9.37 21.83
N GLN A 192 11.20 -9.98 20.74
CA GLN A 192 12.55 -10.52 20.63
C GLN A 192 13.71 -9.50 20.70
N ASP A 193 13.43 -8.19 20.70
CA ASP A 193 14.46 -7.14 20.78
C ASP A 193 13.96 -5.88 21.49
N PHE A 194 14.21 -5.81 22.81
CA PHE A 194 13.88 -4.66 23.66
C PHE A 194 14.56 -3.36 23.17
N SER A 195 15.79 -3.42 22.66
CA SER A 195 16.53 -2.23 22.20
C SER A 195 15.86 -1.58 21.00
N LEU A 196 15.29 -2.38 20.11
CA LEU A 196 14.53 -1.90 18.96
C LEU A 196 13.14 -1.40 19.37
N SER A 197 12.48 -2.04 20.33
CA SER A 197 11.24 -1.52 20.93
C SER A 197 11.42 -0.10 21.46
N LEU A 198 12.52 0.13 22.19
CA LEU A 198 12.89 1.45 22.70
C LEU A 198 13.22 2.45 21.58
N SER A 199 13.95 2.02 20.55
CA SER A 199 14.25 2.85 19.37
C SER A 199 13.00 3.28 18.59
N LEU A 200 12.02 2.38 18.47
CA LEU A 200 10.76 2.66 17.80
C LEU A 200 9.91 3.63 18.63
N ALA A 201 9.84 3.42 19.95
CA ALA A 201 9.16 4.33 20.88
C ALA A 201 9.77 5.73 20.83
N LYS A 202 11.11 5.82 20.81
CA LYS A 202 11.84 7.07 20.63
C LYS A 202 11.46 7.76 19.32
N THR A 203 11.42 7.01 18.23
CA THR A 203 11.06 7.53 16.90
C THR A 203 9.64 8.11 16.89
N VAL A 204 8.67 7.38 17.46
CA VAL A 204 7.27 7.83 17.61
C VAL A 204 7.21 9.15 18.38
N GLN A 205 7.98 9.25 19.47
CA GLN A 205 8.01 10.43 20.33
C GLN A 205 8.69 11.63 19.65
N GLU A 206 9.90 11.47 19.12
CA GLU A 206 10.68 12.56 18.50
C GLU A 206 9.96 13.15 17.29
N LEU A 207 9.30 12.30 16.50
CA LEU A 207 8.54 12.72 15.33
C LEU A 207 7.11 13.15 15.67
N ASN A 208 6.70 13.04 16.94
CA ASN A 208 5.35 13.31 17.44
C ASN A 208 4.26 12.66 16.57
N LEU A 209 4.48 11.41 16.13
CA LEU A 209 3.62 10.76 15.12
C LEU A 209 2.18 10.61 15.59
N PHE A 210 2.00 10.41 16.90
CA PHE A 210 0.75 10.04 17.52
C PHE A 210 0.30 11.06 18.57
N ASN A 211 -1.00 11.22 18.70
CA ASN A 211 -1.64 12.02 19.73
C ASN A 211 -1.87 11.16 20.98
N ILE A 212 -0.79 10.77 21.64
CA ILE A 212 -0.81 9.93 22.85
C ILE A 212 -0.70 10.81 24.09
N SER A 213 -1.37 10.39 25.16
CA SER A 213 -1.45 11.12 26.43
C SER A 213 -0.18 11.00 27.28
N SER A 214 0.59 9.93 27.07
CA SER A 214 1.84 9.65 27.78
C SER A 214 3.03 9.49 26.83
N ASN A 215 4.23 9.76 27.35
CA ASN A 215 5.46 9.58 26.58
C ASN A 215 5.85 8.10 26.60
N LEU A 216 5.55 7.43 25.49
CA LEU A 216 5.83 6.00 25.31
C LEU A 216 7.31 5.65 25.51
N PHE A 217 8.22 6.52 25.08
CA PHE A 217 9.66 6.29 25.24
C PHE A 217 10.04 6.32 26.73
N ASP A 218 9.58 7.33 27.46
CA ASP A 218 9.87 7.45 28.90
C ASP A 218 9.30 6.25 29.66
N GLU A 219 8.08 5.82 29.36
CA GLU A 219 7.48 4.64 29.99
C GLU A 219 8.27 3.35 29.75
N ILE A 220 8.77 3.11 28.54
CA ILE A 220 9.57 1.93 28.23
C ILE A 220 10.98 2.04 28.82
N ASN A 221 11.59 3.23 28.80
CA ASN A 221 12.92 3.49 29.33
C ASN A 221 12.97 3.35 30.87
N ASP A 222 11.95 3.86 31.58
CA ASP A 222 11.85 3.75 33.03
C ASP A 222 11.73 2.28 33.48
N LEU A 223 11.08 1.44 32.67
CA LEU A 223 11.02 -0.01 32.89
C LEU A 223 12.42 -0.64 32.78
N GLU A 224 13.20 -0.29 31.75
CA GLU A 224 14.59 -0.77 31.59
C GLU A 224 15.45 -0.41 32.81
N LEU A 225 15.39 0.85 33.26
CA LEU A 225 16.17 1.33 34.39
C LEU A 225 15.76 0.67 35.71
N THR A 226 14.46 0.43 35.91
CA THR A 226 13.94 -0.25 37.11
C THR A 226 14.42 -1.71 37.17
N ILE A 227 14.47 -2.39 36.02
CA ILE A 227 14.97 -3.77 35.93
C ILE A 227 16.48 -3.81 36.13
N ALA A 228 17.23 -2.87 35.54
CA ALA A 228 18.69 -2.80 35.68
C ALA A 228 19.17 -2.42 37.09
N GLY A 229 18.38 -1.63 37.83
CA GLY A 229 18.70 -1.16 39.18
C GLY A 229 18.40 -2.17 40.31
N ASP A 230 17.51 -3.14 40.09
CA ASP A 230 17.08 -4.10 41.11
C ASP A 230 17.82 -5.44 40.94
N SER A 231 19.09 -5.47 41.36
CA SER A 231 20.00 -6.64 41.21
C SER A 231 19.47 -7.98 41.73
N ASN A 232 18.45 -7.97 42.60
CA ASN A 232 17.80 -9.17 43.12
C ASN A 232 16.65 -9.69 42.22
N LYS A 233 16.06 -8.85 41.36
CA LYS A 233 15.05 -9.25 40.36
C LYS A 233 15.64 -9.70 39.03
N ILE A 234 16.88 -9.33 38.72
CA ILE A 234 17.60 -9.76 37.50
C ILE A 234 17.71 -11.29 37.41
N HIS A 235 17.63 -12.00 38.54
CA HIS A 235 17.62 -13.46 38.59
C HIS A 235 16.23 -14.12 38.53
N GLU A 236 15.13 -13.36 38.66
CA GLU A 236 13.75 -13.84 38.59
C GLU A 236 13.00 -13.40 37.32
N ILE A 237 13.41 -12.29 36.70
CA ILE A 237 12.85 -11.79 35.44
C ILE A 237 13.64 -12.47 34.31
N GLU A 238 13.14 -13.61 33.83
CA GLU A 238 13.64 -14.22 32.58
C GLU A 238 13.41 -13.27 31.39
N GLY A 239 14.19 -13.39 30.32
CA GLY A 239 14.07 -12.51 29.13
C GLY A 239 12.64 -12.38 28.58
N ASP A 240 11.84 -13.44 28.66
CA ASP A 240 10.42 -13.46 28.27
C ASP A 240 9.55 -12.44 29.04
N ASP A 241 9.90 -12.08 30.28
CA ASP A 241 9.12 -11.16 31.11
C ASP A 241 9.29 -9.70 30.68
N ILE A 242 10.51 -9.26 30.35
CA ILE A 242 10.80 -7.87 29.93
C ILE A 242 10.13 -7.57 28.60
N GLU A 243 10.25 -8.50 27.66
CA GLU A 243 9.65 -8.42 26.33
C GLU A 243 8.11 -8.38 26.40
N THR A 244 7.54 -9.20 27.29
CA THR A 244 6.10 -9.20 27.57
C THR A 244 5.64 -7.89 28.22
N ILE A 245 6.44 -7.31 29.11
CA ILE A 245 6.14 -6.02 29.75
C ILE A 245 6.19 -4.89 28.72
N ALA A 246 7.23 -4.83 27.87
CA ALA A 246 7.34 -3.82 26.83
C ALA A 246 6.14 -3.85 25.86
N LEU A 247 5.73 -5.05 25.43
CA LEU A 247 4.53 -5.23 24.61
C LEU A 247 3.27 -4.72 25.31
N ARG A 248 3.09 -5.03 26.60
CA ARG A 248 1.95 -4.53 27.38
C ARG A 248 1.94 -3.01 27.51
N THR A 249 3.11 -2.39 27.67
CA THR A 249 3.24 -0.92 27.68
C THR A 249 2.80 -0.33 26.34
N TRP A 250 3.28 -0.87 25.21
CA TRP A 250 2.83 -0.44 23.89
C TRP A 250 1.31 -0.56 23.73
N LEU A 251 0.73 -1.71 24.08
CA LEU A 251 -0.72 -1.92 23.99
C LEU A 251 -1.50 -0.95 24.88
N SER A 252 -1.01 -0.69 26.10
CA SER A 252 -1.65 0.21 27.05
C SER A 252 -1.60 1.67 26.60
N VAL A 253 -0.41 2.17 26.21
CA VAL A 253 -0.20 3.57 25.81
C VAL A 253 -0.91 3.90 24.50
N LEU A 254 -0.92 2.96 23.55
CA LEU A 254 -1.62 3.13 22.28
C LEU A 254 -3.11 2.78 22.38
N GLU A 255 -3.60 2.35 23.55
CA GLU A 255 -5.00 1.95 23.77
C GLU A 255 -5.46 0.86 22.77
N VAL A 256 -4.56 -0.07 22.42
CA VAL A 256 -4.87 -1.18 21.51
C VAL A 256 -5.34 -2.38 22.29
N GLU A 257 -6.60 -2.76 22.09
CA GLU A 257 -7.18 -3.95 22.68
C GLU A 257 -6.71 -5.24 21.95
N LEU A 258 -6.56 -6.34 22.70
CA LEU A 258 -6.06 -7.60 22.15
C LEU A 258 -6.99 -8.20 21.09
N ASP A 259 -8.29 -7.93 21.14
CA ASP A 259 -9.28 -8.42 20.17
C ASP A 259 -9.14 -7.77 18.78
N MET A 260 -8.61 -6.54 18.72
CA MET A 260 -8.26 -5.84 17.48
C MET A 260 -7.14 -6.54 16.72
N ILE A 261 -6.23 -7.20 17.44
CA ILE A 261 -4.99 -7.77 16.92
C ILE A 261 -5.20 -9.11 16.19
N TYR A 262 -6.33 -9.78 16.39
CA TYR A 262 -6.60 -11.07 15.76
C TYR A 262 -7.15 -10.92 14.34
N PHE A 263 -6.30 -11.08 13.33
CA PHE A 263 -6.77 -11.10 11.94
C PHE A 263 -7.27 -12.47 11.50
N THR A 264 -8.18 -12.48 10.55
CA THR A 264 -8.44 -13.65 9.70
C THR A 264 -7.59 -13.55 8.42
N PRO A 265 -7.34 -14.65 7.70
CA PRO A 265 -6.61 -14.59 6.43
C PRO A 265 -7.24 -13.62 5.41
N ILE A 266 -8.57 -13.53 5.42
CA ILE A 266 -9.34 -12.63 4.55
C ILE A 266 -9.09 -11.16 4.93
N GLU A 267 -9.09 -10.84 6.22
CA GLU A 267 -8.81 -9.47 6.68
C GLU A 267 -7.36 -9.06 6.40
N SER A 268 -6.39 -9.98 6.51
CA SER A 268 -5.01 -9.70 6.11
C SER A 268 -4.93 -9.35 4.62
N GLN A 269 -5.65 -10.07 3.75
CA GLN A 269 -5.72 -9.76 2.32
C GLN A 269 -6.43 -8.41 2.07
N PHE A 270 -7.47 -8.09 2.82
CA PHE A 270 -8.15 -6.80 2.70
C PHE A 270 -7.27 -5.62 3.11
N ILE A 271 -6.45 -5.76 4.15
CA ILE A 271 -5.44 -4.75 4.51
C ILE A 271 -4.43 -4.56 3.38
N ASP A 272 -3.92 -5.65 2.80
CA ASP A 272 -2.99 -5.56 1.67
C ASP A 272 -3.63 -4.83 0.49
N ASN A 273 -4.88 -5.17 0.16
CA ASN A 273 -5.62 -4.54 -0.92
C ASN A 273 -5.88 -3.05 -0.66
N LEU A 274 -6.24 -2.68 0.56
CA LEU A 274 -6.45 -1.30 1.01
C LEU A 274 -5.17 -0.45 0.83
N ILE A 275 -4.04 -0.94 1.34
CA ILE A 275 -2.76 -0.23 1.30
C ILE A 275 -2.25 -0.16 -0.13
N TYR A 276 -2.34 -1.26 -0.89
CA TYR A 276 -1.96 -1.29 -2.30
C TYR A 276 -2.79 -0.31 -3.13
N ALA A 277 -4.12 -0.31 -2.98
CA ALA A 277 -4.99 0.62 -3.68
C ALA A 277 -4.70 2.09 -3.33
N SER A 278 -4.38 2.37 -2.06
CA SER A 278 -3.94 3.70 -1.62
C SER A 278 -2.65 4.10 -2.34
N LYS A 279 -1.66 3.20 -2.43
CA LYS A 279 -0.42 3.41 -3.20
C LYS A 279 -0.70 3.68 -4.68
N VAL A 280 -1.55 2.88 -5.34
CA VAL A 280 -1.95 3.09 -6.74
C VAL A 280 -2.50 4.50 -6.92
N MET A 281 -3.38 4.94 -6.01
CA MET A 281 -4.01 6.25 -6.09
C MET A 281 -2.99 7.41 -6.00
N VAL A 282 -2.02 7.31 -5.08
CA VAL A 282 -0.94 8.30 -4.96
C VAL A 282 -0.04 8.31 -6.21
N LEU A 283 0.29 7.14 -6.75
CA LEU A 283 1.10 7.03 -7.98
C LEU A 283 0.36 7.58 -9.21
N CYS A 284 -0.94 7.30 -9.32
CA CYS A 284 -1.79 7.89 -10.35
C CYS A 284 -1.85 9.41 -10.25
N LYS A 285 -1.95 9.96 -9.03
CA LYS A 285 -1.88 11.41 -8.82
C LYS A 285 -0.52 11.98 -9.18
N ALA A 286 0.58 11.28 -8.89
CA ALA A 286 1.93 11.78 -9.17
C ALA A 286 2.20 11.96 -10.68
N VAL A 287 1.56 11.15 -11.54
CA VAL A 287 1.68 11.25 -13.00
C VAL A 287 0.60 12.13 -13.64
N ALA A 288 -0.46 12.49 -12.90
CA ALA A 288 -1.52 13.34 -13.41
C ALA A 288 -1.05 14.81 -13.55
N ARG A 289 -1.22 15.39 -14.74
CA ARG A 289 -0.75 16.77 -15.05
C ARG A 289 -1.68 17.85 -14.53
N GLU A 290 -2.99 17.59 -14.50
CA GLU A 290 -4.01 18.53 -14.05
C GLU A 290 -4.91 17.84 -13.02
N PHE A 291 -4.84 18.29 -11.77
CA PHE A 291 -5.66 17.81 -10.67
C PHE A 291 -5.99 18.97 -9.73
N THR A 292 -7.24 19.13 -9.30
CA THR A 292 -7.56 20.25 -8.42
C THR A 292 -7.00 20.00 -7.01
N PRO A 293 -6.28 20.96 -6.40
CA PRO A 293 -5.72 20.77 -5.05
C PRO A 293 -6.77 20.46 -3.99
N LYS A 294 -8.00 20.96 -4.18
CA LYS A 294 -9.13 20.72 -3.27
C LYS A 294 -9.57 19.27 -3.29
N THR A 295 -9.80 18.70 -4.48
CA THR A 295 -10.21 17.29 -4.62
C THR A 295 -9.11 16.37 -4.09
N TRP A 296 -7.82 16.68 -4.36
CA TRP A 296 -6.74 15.82 -3.91
C TRP A 296 -6.65 15.81 -2.39
N LYS A 297 -6.76 16.97 -1.76
CA LYS A 297 -6.73 17.06 -0.31
C LYS A 297 -7.88 16.30 0.35
N GLN A 298 -9.05 16.25 -0.28
CA GLN A 298 -10.18 15.45 0.22
C GLN A 298 -9.85 13.94 0.14
N ILE A 299 -9.42 13.48 -1.03
CA ILE A 299 -9.04 12.08 -1.26
C ILE A 299 -7.90 11.67 -0.32
N GLU A 300 -6.86 12.48 -0.22
CA GLU A 300 -5.69 12.25 0.62
C GLU A 300 -6.09 12.19 2.11
N ASN A 301 -7.02 13.05 2.55
CA ASN A 301 -7.56 13.00 3.92
C ASN A 301 -8.40 11.74 4.21
N ASN A 302 -8.90 11.05 3.18
CA ASN A 302 -9.69 9.83 3.30
C ASN A 302 -8.84 8.55 3.18
N MET A 303 -7.58 8.65 2.76
CA MET A 303 -6.69 7.48 2.65
C MET A 303 -6.42 6.84 4.01
N LEU A 304 -6.45 5.50 4.05
CA LEU A 304 -6.24 4.69 5.25
C LEU A 304 -7.17 5.08 6.42
N LYS A 305 -8.40 5.48 6.09
CA LYS A 305 -9.45 5.88 7.03
C LYS A 305 -10.78 5.26 6.60
N LEU A 306 -11.65 5.00 7.57
CA LEU A 306 -13.07 4.71 7.31
C LEU A 306 -13.80 5.97 6.83
N ILE A 307 -14.37 5.92 5.63
CA ILE A 307 -15.21 7.01 5.10
C ILE A 307 -16.65 6.78 5.58
N GLU A 308 -17.20 7.74 6.31
CA GLU A 308 -18.61 7.76 6.74
C GLU A 308 -19.57 8.20 5.63
#